data_AF-A0AA90ZMU1-F1
#
_entry.id   AF-A0AA90ZMU1-F1
#
_cell.length_a   1.000
_cell.length_b   1.000
_cell.length_c   1.000
_cell.angle_alpha   90.00
_cell.angle_beta   90.00
_cell.angle_gamma   90.00
#
_symmetry.space_group_name_H-M   'P 1'
#
loop_
_entity.id
_entity.type
_entity.pdbx_description
1 polymer ?
#
loop_
_entity_poly.entity_id
_entity_poly.type
_entity_poly.pdbx_seq_one_letter_code
_entity_poly.pdbx_strand_id
1 'polypeptide(L)'
;MAHHVDARYDGRDNMFLPPLRTVGFNPQLTMNDSLLALSYVETYDISYPEALRRIEDEVVEIRQSLENEGKFEIENIGMLFLNEDGNISFEPCEAGILTPAFYGLGGFDMLPIAQIDNGEQQNENQNVAMTVNLAKEEQPVKKEAEAPAAPANNSVFIAEEEEEEEKAEFISIKKSWLRNMAAACIALIAFFTISTPLGSPTIEKSQIDTGMLTRIMPKEITPVKSNELLLPTDEPKLMETTPTDKAEKTPAMAQDREIATPTASYYSIVLASRVTKRNAASYVEHLQSKGFKEARVLITDNNVKVIYGNYRSESEAYNTLNRLHTNEAFTDGWITKVKE
;
A
#
# COMPACT_ATOMS: atom_id res chain seq x y z
N MET A 1 -1.08 14.18 3.99
CA MET A 1 -2.47 14.72 3.97
C MET A 1 -2.97 14.69 2.53
N ALA A 2 -4.24 14.39 2.26
CA ALA A 2 -4.75 14.34 0.88
C ALA A 2 -5.60 15.59 0.56
N HIS A 3 -5.37 16.18 -0.61
CA HIS A 3 -6.05 17.40 -1.08
C HIS A 3 -6.85 17.09 -2.34
N HIS A 4 -8.03 17.71 -2.46
CA HIS A 4 -8.83 17.64 -3.66
C HIS A 4 -8.37 18.71 -4.65
N VAL A 5 -8.32 18.34 -5.93
CA VAL A 5 -8.11 19.25 -7.05
C VAL A 5 -9.32 19.14 -7.96
N ASP A 6 -9.98 20.27 -8.20
CA ASP A 6 -11.15 20.35 -9.07
C ASP A 6 -10.79 20.02 -10.52
N ALA A 7 -11.80 19.64 -11.30
CA ALA A 7 -11.68 19.53 -12.75
C ALA A 7 -11.24 20.88 -13.34
N ARG A 8 -10.34 20.86 -14.31
CA ARG A 8 -9.80 22.08 -14.91
C ARG A 8 -9.56 21.91 -16.40
N TYR A 9 -9.53 23.03 -17.11
CA TYR A 9 -9.10 23.08 -18.50
C TYR A 9 -7.64 23.53 -18.56
N ASP A 10 -6.77 22.73 -19.20
CA ASP A 10 -5.43 23.17 -19.57
C ASP A 10 -5.49 23.77 -20.99
N GLY A 11 -5.36 25.10 -21.06
CA GLY A 11 -5.41 25.82 -22.33
C GLY A 11 -4.18 25.67 -23.22
N ARG A 12 -3.07 25.09 -22.71
CA ARG A 12 -1.89 24.78 -23.54
C ARG A 12 -2.15 23.55 -24.40
N ASP A 13 -2.77 22.54 -23.80
CA ASP A 13 -3.02 21.25 -24.44
C ASP A 13 -4.46 21.12 -24.99
N ASN A 14 -5.30 22.15 -24.79
CA ASN A 14 -6.74 22.12 -25.07
C ASN A 14 -7.47 20.91 -24.46
N MET A 15 -7.02 20.52 -23.27
CA MET A 15 -7.47 19.31 -22.59
C MET A 15 -8.28 19.65 -21.34
N PHE A 16 -9.42 19.01 -21.21
CA PHE A 16 -10.19 18.97 -19.96
C PHE A 16 -9.63 17.86 -19.09
N LEU A 17 -9.17 18.21 -17.91
CA LEU A 17 -8.62 17.29 -16.91
C LEU A 17 -9.68 16.98 -15.85
N PRO A 18 -9.84 15.70 -15.47
CA PRO A 18 -10.80 15.29 -14.46
C PRO A 18 -10.38 15.80 -13.07
N PRO A 19 -11.31 15.82 -12.11
CA PRO A 19 -10.94 16.05 -10.72
C PRO A 19 -10.03 14.93 -10.23
N LEU A 20 -9.09 15.27 -9.35
CA LEU A 20 -8.18 14.31 -8.74
C LEU A 20 -7.99 14.57 -7.25
N ARG A 21 -7.35 13.63 -6.57
CA ARG A 21 -6.82 13.86 -5.22
C ARG A 21 -5.31 13.72 -5.26
N THR A 22 -4.61 14.67 -4.65
CA THR A 22 -3.16 14.65 -4.48
C THR A 22 -2.81 14.45 -3.02
N VAL A 23 -1.57 14.07 -2.72
CA VAL A 23 -1.07 13.91 -1.36
C VAL A 23 0.02 14.94 -1.12
N GLY A 24 0.03 15.52 0.07
CA GLY A 24 1.13 16.35 0.57
C GLY A 24 1.91 15.61 1.65
N PHE A 25 3.21 15.85 1.67
CA PHE A 25 4.14 15.38 2.70
C PHE A 25 4.36 16.47 3.75
N ASN A 26 4.36 16.08 5.03
CA ASN A 26 4.70 16.99 6.12
C ASN A 26 5.79 16.34 6.99
N PRO A 27 7.06 16.77 6.87
CA PRO A 27 8.18 16.15 7.59
C PRO A 27 8.10 16.33 9.11
N GLN A 28 7.28 17.26 9.61
CA GLN A 28 7.11 17.47 11.06
C GLN A 28 6.21 16.42 11.71
N LEU A 29 5.46 15.64 10.92
CA LEU A 29 4.63 14.56 11.43
C LEU A 29 5.48 13.30 11.60
N THR A 30 6.12 13.17 12.75
CA THR A 30 6.98 12.03 13.11
C THR A 30 6.31 11.05 14.08
N MET A 31 5.11 11.35 14.53
CA MET A 31 4.35 10.49 15.44
C MET A 31 3.66 9.36 14.66
N ASN A 32 3.81 8.13 15.15
CA ASN A 32 3.09 6.98 14.61
C ASN A 32 1.61 7.04 15.01
N ASP A 33 0.72 7.24 14.04
CA ASP A 33 -0.74 7.25 14.21
C ASP A 33 -1.37 5.84 14.08
N SER A 34 -0.55 4.81 13.95
CA SER A 34 -0.90 3.40 13.76
C SER A 34 -1.66 3.07 12.48
N LEU A 35 -1.97 4.03 11.60
CA LEU A 35 -2.82 3.77 10.43
C LEU A 35 -2.10 2.87 9.40
N LEU A 36 -0.85 3.19 9.09
CA LEU A 36 -0.05 2.39 8.15
C LEU A 36 0.24 0.99 8.70
N ALA A 37 0.60 0.91 9.99
CA ALA A 37 0.87 -0.37 10.67
C ALA A 37 -0.37 -1.28 10.70
N LEU A 38 -1.56 -0.73 10.97
CA LEU A 38 -2.81 -1.49 10.92
C LEU A 38 -3.15 -1.95 9.50
N SER A 39 -2.93 -1.12 8.48
CA SER A 39 -3.10 -1.52 7.08
C SER A 39 -2.20 -2.70 6.71
N TYR A 40 -0.96 -2.75 7.23
CA TYR A 40 -0.06 -3.89 7.06
C TYR A 40 -0.57 -5.16 7.75
N VAL A 41 -1.06 -5.05 8.99
CA VAL A 41 -1.66 -6.17 9.73
C VAL A 41 -2.82 -6.78 8.95
N GLU A 42 -3.72 -5.95 8.42
CA GLU A 42 -4.90 -6.40 7.66
C GLU A 42 -4.51 -7.00 6.30
N THR A 43 -3.57 -6.38 5.59
CA THR A 43 -3.21 -6.79 4.22
C THR A 43 -2.35 -8.06 4.20
N TYR A 44 -1.38 -8.16 5.13
CA TYR A 44 -0.40 -9.24 5.15
C TYR A 44 -0.67 -10.31 6.22
N ASP A 45 -1.72 -10.14 7.03
CA ASP A 45 -2.08 -11.04 8.13
C ASP A 45 -0.92 -11.27 9.12
N ILE A 46 -0.17 -10.20 9.42
CA ILE A 46 0.98 -10.19 10.33
C ILE A 46 0.62 -9.55 11.68
N SER A 47 1.41 -9.82 12.71
CA SER A 47 1.23 -9.18 14.01
C SER A 47 1.58 -7.68 13.96
N TYR A 48 1.02 -6.89 14.87
CA TYR A 48 1.30 -5.45 14.95
C TYR A 48 2.79 -5.14 15.20
N PRO A 49 3.51 -5.81 16.13
CA PRO A 49 4.96 -5.59 16.29
C PRO A 49 5.76 -5.92 15.03
N GLU A 50 5.40 -6.98 14.31
CA GLU A 50 6.06 -7.34 13.04
C GLU A 50 5.75 -6.31 11.93
N ALA A 51 4.54 -5.76 11.89
CA ALA A 51 4.20 -4.68 10.97
C ALA A 51 5.05 -3.42 11.23
N LEU A 52 5.24 -3.04 12.50
CA LEU A 52 6.13 -1.93 12.87
C LEU A 52 7.56 -2.21 12.43
N ARG A 53 8.08 -3.41 12.73
CA ARG A 53 9.44 -3.81 12.36
C ARG A 53 9.67 -3.70 10.86
N ARG A 54 8.74 -4.19 10.04
CA ARG A 54 8.83 -4.08 8.57
C ARG A 54 8.81 -2.63 8.08
N ILE A 55 7.96 -1.79 8.67
CA ILE A 55 7.90 -0.37 8.32
C ILE A 55 9.21 0.34 8.70
N GLU A 56 9.78 0.03 9.86
CA GLU A 56 11.06 0.58 10.31
C GLU A 56 12.20 0.14 9.40
N ASP A 57 12.28 -1.14 9.06
CA ASP A 57 13.27 -1.70 8.12
C ASP A 57 13.18 -0.98 6.76
N GLU A 58 11.97 -0.83 6.19
CA GLU A 58 11.74 -0.13 4.93
C GLU A 58 12.15 1.35 4.99
N VAL A 59 11.83 2.06 6.08
CA VAL A 59 12.20 3.47 6.26
C VAL A 59 13.72 3.63 6.29
N VAL A 60 14.45 2.68 6.86
CA VAL A 60 15.92 2.67 6.82
C VAL A 60 16.43 2.53 5.40
N GLU A 61 15.87 1.61 4.61
CA GLU A 61 16.24 1.41 3.20
C GLU A 61 15.94 2.65 2.35
N ILE A 62 14.77 3.28 2.55
CA ILE A 62 14.40 4.52 1.86
C ILE A 62 15.38 5.64 2.19
N ARG A 63 15.76 5.81 3.47
CA ARG A 63 16.73 6.83 3.88
C ARG A 63 18.09 6.59 3.26
N GLN A 64 18.56 5.35 3.26
CA GLN A 64 19.83 4.99 2.63
C GLN A 64 19.81 5.28 1.12
N SER A 65 18.70 4.97 0.45
CA SER A 65 18.53 5.27 -0.98
C SER A 65 18.53 6.78 -1.24
N LEU A 66 17.87 7.57 -0.40
CA LEU A 66 17.89 9.03 -0.47
C LEU A 66 19.29 9.62 -0.26
N GLU A 67 20.08 9.07 0.66
CA GLU A 67 21.46 9.53 0.90
C GLU A 67 22.40 9.20 -0.27
N ASN A 68 22.20 8.05 -0.93
CA ASN A 68 23.07 7.60 -2.02
C ASN A 68 22.68 8.21 -3.38
N GLU A 69 21.39 8.30 -3.68
CA GLU A 69 20.86 8.67 -5.00
C GLU A 69 20.23 10.06 -5.03
N GLY A 70 19.97 10.66 -3.86
CA GLY A 70 19.34 11.98 -3.72
C GLY A 70 17.82 11.98 -3.93
N LYS A 71 17.23 10.87 -4.38
CA LYS A 71 15.78 10.74 -4.63
C LYS A 71 15.29 9.32 -4.41
N PHE A 72 14.00 9.17 -4.14
CA PHE A 72 13.33 7.88 -4.00
C PHE A 72 11.89 7.96 -4.53
N GLU A 73 11.49 7.02 -5.38
CA GLU A 73 10.13 6.97 -5.93
C GLU A 73 9.23 6.05 -5.09
N ILE A 74 8.08 6.58 -4.68
CA ILE A 74 6.99 5.81 -4.08
C ILE A 74 5.92 5.62 -5.14
N GLU A 75 5.81 4.38 -5.62
CA GLU A 75 4.93 4.03 -6.74
C GLU A 75 3.49 4.51 -6.51
N ASN A 76 2.91 5.14 -7.53
CA ASN A 76 1.53 5.67 -7.52
C ASN A 76 1.25 6.74 -6.44
N ILE A 77 2.28 7.28 -5.79
CA ILE A 77 2.15 8.30 -4.74
C ILE A 77 2.96 9.55 -5.09
N GLY A 78 4.26 9.41 -5.40
CA GLY A 78 5.14 10.54 -5.74
C GLY A 78 6.61 10.26 -5.49
N MET A 79 7.44 11.30 -5.58
CA MET A 79 8.89 11.23 -5.44
C MET A 79 9.37 12.02 -4.22
N LEU A 80 10.25 11.42 -3.43
CA LEU A 80 10.98 12.07 -2.35
C LEU A 80 12.34 12.54 -2.89
N PHE A 81 12.80 13.70 -2.42
CA PHE A 81 14.12 14.23 -2.72
C PHE A 81 14.83 14.64 -1.43
N LEU A 82 16.14 14.40 -1.37
CA LEU A 82 17.00 14.93 -0.32
C LEU A 82 17.65 16.22 -0.81
N ASN A 83 17.28 17.34 -0.20
CA ASN A 83 17.83 18.65 -0.55
C ASN A 83 19.25 18.81 0.03
N GLU A 84 20.02 19.77 -0.50
CA GLU A 84 21.37 20.11 -0.02
C GLU A 84 21.43 20.48 1.47
N ASP A 85 20.34 21.02 2.01
CA ASP A 85 20.18 21.35 3.44
C ASP A 85 19.91 20.12 4.34
N GLY A 86 19.86 18.91 3.77
CA GLY A 86 19.54 17.66 4.48
C GLY A 86 18.05 17.46 4.76
N ASN A 87 17.18 18.28 4.16
CA ASN A 87 15.73 18.19 4.32
C ASN A 87 15.09 17.34 3.21
N ILE A 88 14.05 16.56 3.56
CA ILE A 88 13.27 15.78 2.59
C ILE A 88 12.16 16.65 2.00
N SER A 89 12.16 16.81 0.67
CA SER A 89 11.06 17.38 -0.09
C SER A 89 10.30 16.29 -0.84
N PHE A 90 9.05 16.57 -1.22
CA PHE A 90 8.17 15.60 -1.85
C PHE A 90 7.42 16.24 -3.02
N GLU A 91 7.43 15.54 -4.15
CA GLU A 91 6.65 15.88 -5.33
C GLU A 91 5.58 14.80 -5.55
N PRO A 92 4.28 15.16 -5.50
CA PRO A 92 3.21 14.19 -5.69
C PRO A 92 3.15 13.70 -7.15
N CYS A 93 2.67 12.48 -7.33
CA CYS A 93 2.33 11.96 -8.66
C CYS A 93 1.27 12.84 -9.34
N GLU A 94 1.52 13.24 -10.59
CA GLU A 94 0.61 14.10 -11.36
C GLU A 94 -0.76 13.46 -11.62
N ALA A 95 -0.79 12.13 -11.75
CA ALA A 95 -2.04 11.36 -11.91
C ALA A 95 -2.91 11.37 -10.64
N GLY A 96 -2.35 11.80 -9.50
CA GLY A 96 -3.00 11.75 -8.20
C GLY A 96 -3.10 10.34 -7.63
N ILE A 97 -3.76 10.23 -6.48
CA ILE A 97 -4.02 8.95 -5.81
C ILE A 97 -5.34 8.34 -6.27
N LEU A 98 -5.37 7.01 -6.32
CA LEU A 98 -6.57 6.25 -6.68
C LEU A 98 -7.75 6.66 -5.80
N THR A 99 -8.73 7.30 -6.42
CA THR A 99 -9.94 7.79 -5.75
C THR A 99 -11.14 7.14 -6.40
N PRO A 100 -11.83 6.18 -5.74
CA PRO A 100 -12.94 5.43 -6.34
C PRO A 100 -14.05 6.30 -6.93
N ALA A 101 -14.28 7.50 -6.37
CA ALA A 101 -15.28 8.44 -6.89
C ALA A 101 -14.92 9.06 -8.25
N PHE A 102 -13.64 9.07 -8.62
CA PHE A 102 -13.14 9.59 -9.90
C PHE A 102 -12.70 8.47 -10.85
N TYR A 103 -12.91 7.22 -10.45
CA TYR A 103 -12.55 6.07 -11.26
C TYR A 103 -13.26 6.12 -12.61
N GLY A 104 -12.49 5.93 -13.69
CA GLY A 104 -12.98 5.97 -15.06
C GLY A 104 -13.14 7.37 -15.65
N LEU A 105 -12.87 8.44 -14.89
CA LEU A 105 -12.79 9.79 -15.45
C LEU A 105 -11.42 9.98 -16.09
N GLY A 106 -11.38 10.11 -17.41
CA GLY A 106 -10.19 10.44 -18.18
C GLY A 106 -10.20 11.89 -18.64
N GLY A 107 -9.01 12.43 -18.94
CA GLY A 107 -8.92 13.69 -19.66
C GLY A 107 -9.43 13.52 -21.10
N PHE A 108 -9.95 14.60 -21.67
CA PHE A 108 -10.35 14.62 -23.08
C PHE A 108 -10.05 15.96 -23.72
N ASP A 109 -9.70 15.91 -25.01
CA ASP A 109 -9.39 17.10 -25.79
C ASP A 109 -10.67 17.74 -26.33
N MET A 110 -10.72 19.07 -26.33
CA MET A 110 -11.80 19.82 -26.96
C MET A 110 -11.28 21.16 -27.45
N LEU A 111 -11.41 21.38 -28.77
CA LEU A 111 -10.96 22.61 -29.39
C LEU A 111 -11.84 23.80 -29.00
N PRO A 112 -11.27 25.01 -28.83
CA PRO A 112 -12.03 26.24 -28.67
C PRO A 112 -12.96 26.48 -29.86
N ILE A 113 -14.18 26.98 -29.60
CA ILE A 113 -15.20 27.25 -30.64
C ILE A 113 -14.64 28.12 -31.79
N ALA A 114 -13.82 29.12 -31.47
CA ALA A 114 -13.19 29.99 -32.47
C ALA A 114 -12.24 29.26 -33.44
N GLN A 115 -11.72 28.09 -33.07
CA GLN A 115 -10.88 27.26 -33.92
C GLN A 115 -11.68 26.22 -34.71
N ILE A 116 -12.89 25.88 -34.25
CA ILE A 116 -13.79 24.96 -34.95
C ILE A 116 -14.27 25.59 -36.27
N ASP A 117 -14.66 26.86 -36.26
CA ASP A 117 -15.13 27.59 -37.45
C ASP A 117 -14.06 27.70 -38.56
N ASN A 118 -12.79 27.72 -38.19
CA ASN A 118 -11.67 27.71 -39.14
C ASN A 118 -11.39 26.31 -39.72
N GLY A 119 -11.82 25.24 -39.04
CA GLY A 119 -11.67 23.86 -39.48
C GLY A 119 -12.74 23.38 -40.47
N GLU A 120 -13.91 24.02 -40.49
CA GLU A 120 -14.98 23.69 -41.44
C GLU A 120 -14.68 24.15 -42.88
N GLN A 121 -13.84 25.17 -43.07
CA GLN A 121 -13.42 25.60 -44.42
C GLN A 121 -12.32 24.72 -45.06
N GLN A 122 -11.69 23.82 -44.31
CA GLN A 122 -10.67 22.90 -44.84
C GLN A 122 -11.15 21.45 -44.98
N ASN A 123 -12.35 21.10 -44.47
CA ASN A 123 -12.87 19.74 -44.47
C ASN A 123 -14.02 19.46 -45.46
N GLU A 124 -14.31 20.34 -46.42
CA GLU A 124 -15.27 20.05 -47.50
C GLU A 124 -14.75 19.05 -48.55
N ASN A 125 -13.48 18.63 -48.53
CA ASN A 125 -12.90 17.87 -49.65
C ASN A 125 -12.43 16.45 -49.41
N GLN A 126 -12.58 15.83 -48.23
CA GLN A 126 -12.30 14.40 -48.09
C GLN A 126 -13.20 13.73 -47.05
N ASN A 127 -14.45 13.43 -47.44
CA ASN A 127 -15.14 12.20 -47.04
C ASN A 127 -16.42 12.04 -47.86
N VAL A 128 -16.35 11.32 -48.98
CA VAL A 128 -17.53 10.63 -49.51
C VAL A 128 -17.20 9.14 -49.69
N ALA A 129 -17.95 8.36 -48.92
CA ALA A 129 -18.35 6.97 -49.15
C ALA A 129 -17.35 5.86 -48.77
N MET A 130 -17.50 5.40 -47.53
CA MET A 130 -17.64 3.97 -47.28
C MET A 130 -19.13 3.61 -47.32
N THR A 131 -19.64 3.20 -48.49
CA THR A 131 -20.79 2.30 -48.58
C THR A 131 -20.57 1.27 -49.69
N VAL A 132 -20.79 0.02 -49.29
CA VAL A 132 -20.67 -1.21 -50.05
C VAL A 132 -21.63 -1.19 -51.25
N ASN A 133 -21.15 -1.50 -52.45
CA ASN A 133 -21.92 -2.34 -53.37
C ASN A 133 -21.10 -3.01 -54.48
N LEU A 134 -21.62 -4.19 -54.79
CA LEU A 134 -21.15 -5.30 -55.60
C LEU A 134 -21.26 -5.02 -57.11
N ALA A 135 -20.47 -5.79 -57.88
CA ALA A 135 -20.51 -6.02 -59.32
C ALA A 135 -19.55 -5.17 -60.18
N LYS A 136 -18.68 -5.89 -60.91
CA LYS A 136 -17.65 -5.41 -61.82
C LYS A 136 -17.82 -6.18 -63.13
N GLU A 137 -18.10 -5.47 -64.22
CA GLU A 137 -17.86 -5.87 -65.61
C GLU A 137 -17.04 -4.73 -66.24
N GLU A 138 -15.79 -5.01 -66.64
CA GLU A 138 -15.31 -5.06 -68.04
C GLU A 138 -15.05 -3.65 -68.62
N GLN A 139 -13.96 -3.29 -69.29
CA GLN A 139 -12.74 -3.92 -69.83
C GLN A 139 -11.83 -2.72 -70.32
N PRO A 140 -10.76 -2.87 -71.13
CA PRO A 140 -9.33 -2.82 -70.77
C PRO A 140 -8.63 -1.52 -71.28
N VAL A 141 -7.32 -1.31 -71.11
CA VAL A 141 -6.32 -1.51 -72.18
C VAL A 141 -4.89 -1.18 -71.67
N LYS A 142 -4.04 -2.22 -71.77
CA LYS A 142 -2.64 -2.36 -72.24
C LYS A 142 -1.46 -1.54 -71.67
N LYS A 143 -0.42 -2.34 -71.38
CA LYS A 143 0.99 -2.08 -71.07
C LYS A 143 1.85 -1.94 -72.34
N GLU A 144 2.99 -1.26 -72.22
CA GLU A 144 4.30 -1.48 -72.87
C GLU A 144 5.35 -0.96 -71.86
N ALA A 145 6.23 -1.78 -71.24
CA ALA A 145 7.57 -2.24 -71.69
C ALA A 145 8.44 -1.07 -72.20
N GLU A 146 9.67 -0.78 -71.73
CA GLU A 146 10.86 -1.65 -71.66
C GLU A 146 12.02 -0.88 -70.97
N ALA A 147 13.00 -1.58 -70.38
CA ALA A 147 14.32 -1.05 -69.93
C ALA A 147 15.38 -1.40 -71.01
N PRO A 148 16.72 -1.32 -70.83
CA PRO A 148 17.61 -0.69 -69.82
C PRO A 148 18.83 0.06 -70.44
N ALA A 149 19.77 0.54 -69.59
CA ALA A 149 21.25 0.42 -69.74
C ALA A 149 22.07 1.68 -69.35
N ALA A 150 23.10 1.45 -68.51
CA ALA A 150 24.27 2.30 -68.21
C ALA A 150 25.36 2.11 -69.32
N PRO A 151 26.64 2.61 -69.25
CA PRO A 151 27.37 3.30 -68.16
C PRO A 151 28.39 4.42 -68.59
N ALA A 152 29.18 4.89 -67.61
CA ALA A 152 30.61 5.28 -67.68
C ALA A 152 31.03 6.77 -67.51
N ASN A 153 31.75 7.00 -66.40
CA ASN A 153 33.07 7.68 -66.24
C ASN A 153 33.28 9.12 -66.75
N ASN A 154 33.45 10.08 -65.82
CA ASN A 154 34.76 10.56 -65.31
C ASN A 154 34.66 11.99 -64.73
N SER A 155 35.27 12.17 -63.55
CA SER A 155 35.98 13.34 -63.01
C SER A 155 35.42 14.76 -63.26
N VAL A 156 35.18 15.49 -62.18
CA VAL A 156 35.99 16.67 -61.76
C VAL A 156 35.40 17.23 -60.46
N PHE A 157 36.29 17.49 -59.50
CA PHE A 157 36.01 18.21 -58.26
C PHE A 157 35.56 19.65 -58.57
N ILE A 158 34.39 20.05 -58.10
CA ILE A 158 34.12 21.42 -57.63
C ILE A 158 33.34 21.25 -56.32
N ALA A 159 33.91 21.79 -55.25
CA ALA A 159 33.27 21.92 -53.95
C ALA A 159 32.31 23.11 -54.03
N GLU A 160 31.01 22.84 -53.96
CA GLU A 160 29.96 23.83 -53.72
C GLU A 160 29.07 23.26 -52.60
N GLU A 161 28.70 24.16 -51.69
CA GLU A 161 27.98 23.93 -50.45
C GLU A 161 26.60 23.29 -50.73
N GLU A 162 26.32 22.13 -50.13
CA GLU A 162 24.99 21.50 -50.16
C GLU A 162 24.31 21.70 -48.80
N GLU A 163 23.18 22.41 -48.83
CA GLU A 163 22.16 22.39 -47.78
C GLU A 163 21.57 20.97 -47.72
N GLU A 164 21.74 20.27 -46.59
CA GLU A 164 21.10 18.98 -46.35
C GLU A 164 19.60 19.16 -46.08
N GLU A 165 18.77 19.05 -47.11
CA GLU A 165 17.35 18.73 -46.97
C GLU A 165 17.21 17.28 -46.49
N GLU A 166 16.81 17.10 -45.22
CA GLU A 166 16.43 15.79 -44.68
C GLU A 166 15.17 15.26 -45.39
N LYS A 167 15.38 14.41 -46.40
CA LYS A 167 14.30 13.66 -47.04
C LYS A 167 13.79 12.59 -46.07
N ALA A 168 12.57 12.78 -45.56
CA ALA A 168 11.84 11.75 -44.82
C ALA A 168 11.68 10.49 -45.69
N GLU A 169 12.46 9.45 -45.39
CA GLU A 169 12.33 8.13 -46.01
C GLU A 169 11.00 7.51 -45.56
N PHE A 170 10.04 7.44 -46.48
CA PHE A 170 8.80 6.71 -46.28
C PHE A 170 9.10 5.20 -46.12
N ILE A 171 8.93 4.70 -44.90
CA ILE A 171 9.04 3.27 -44.58
C ILE A 171 7.88 2.52 -45.26
N SER A 172 8.18 1.84 -46.36
CA SER A 172 7.18 1.02 -47.06
C SER A 172 7.09 -0.38 -46.44
N ILE A 173 6.08 -0.59 -45.61
CA ILE A 173 5.83 -1.89 -44.97
C ILE A 173 5.10 -2.81 -45.95
N LYS A 174 5.64 -4.02 -46.16
CA LYS A 174 5.02 -5.04 -47.04
C LYS A 174 3.63 -5.41 -46.51
N LYS A 175 2.62 -5.31 -47.37
CA LYS A 175 1.20 -5.61 -47.05
C LYS A 175 0.95 -7.00 -46.45
N SER A 176 1.83 -7.96 -46.71
CA SER A 176 1.79 -9.30 -46.10
C SER A 176 2.11 -9.32 -44.61
N TRP A 177 2.98 -8.43 -44.14
CA TRP A 177 3.35 -8.32 -42.73
C TRP A 177 2.22 -7.70 -41.90
N LEU A 178 1.55 -6.67 -42.45
CA LEU A 178 0.39 -6.04 -41.81
C LEU A 178 -0.78 -7.02 -41.63
N ARG A 179 -0.99 -7.94 -42.59
CA ARG A 179 -2.01 -8.99 -42.48
C ARG A 179 -1.71 -9.98 -41.35
N ASN A 180 -0.45 -10.36 -41.17
CA ASN A 180 -0.06 -11.27 -40.10
C ASN A 180 -0.14 -10.58 -38.72
N MET A 181 0.22 -9.29 -38.64
CA MET A 181 0.06 -8.48 -37.43
C MET A 181 -1.41 -8.32 -37.03
N ALA A 182 -2.30 -8.02 -37.98
CA ALA A 182 -3.74 -7.93 -37.72
C ALA A 182 -4.30 -9.26 -37.19
N ALA A 183 -3.88 -10.39 -37.73
CA ALA A 183 -4.31 -11.72 -37.25
C ALA A 183 -3.85 -12.00 -35.80
N ALA A 184 -2.63 -11.59 -35.43
CA ALA A 184 -2.13 -11.72 -34.07
C ALA A 184 -2.91 -10.84 -33.07
N CYS A 185 -3.23 -9.59 -33.44
CA CYS A 185 -4.04 -8.71 -32.60
C CYS A 185 -5.46 -9.24 -32.41
N ILE A 186 -6.09 -9.76 -33.47
CA ILE A 186 -7.43 -10.37 -33.39
C ILE A 186 -7.43 -11.59 -32.46
N ALA A 187 -6.39 -12.43 -32.50
CA ALA A 187 -6.28 -13.58 -31.61
C ALA A 187 -6.13 -13.19 -30.13
N LEU A 188 -5.38 -12.12 -29.83
CA LEU A 188 -5.24 -11.56 -28.48
C LEU A 188 -6.58 -11.04 -27.96
N ILE A 189 -7.31 -10.28 -28.78
CA ILE A 189 -8.63 -9.75 -28.40
C ILE A 189 -9.62 -10.89 -28.17
N ALA A 190 -9.62 -11.92 -29.02
CA ALA A 190 -10.46 -13.11 -28.84
C ALA A 190 -10.13 -13.86 -27.53
N PHE A 191 -8.85 -13.93 -27.14
CA PHE A 191 -8.42 -14.58 -25.90
C PHE A 191 -8.93 -13.84 -24.65
N PHE A 192 -8.90 -12.50 -24.65
CA PHE A 192 -9.40 -11.70 -23.52
C PHE A 192 -10.93 -11.63 -23.45
N THR A 193 -11.62 -11.74 -24.58
CA THR A 193 -13.09 -11.68 -24.63
C THR A 193 -13.79 -13.00 -24.27
N ILE A 194 -13.05 -14.12 -24.24
CA ILE A 194 -13.60 -15.46 -23.93
C ILE A 194 -13.29 -15.90 -22.48
N SER A 195 -12.60 -15.09 -21.68
CA SER A 195 -12.30 -15.45 -20.28
C SER A 195 -13.54 -15.36 -19.37
N THR A 196 -13.75 -16.44 -18.61
CA THR A 196 -14.89 -16.73 -17.71
C THR A 196 -15.27 -15.61 -16.75
N PRO A 197 -16.55 -15.51 -16.31
CA PRO A 197 -17.00 -14.42 -15.45
C PRO A 197 -16.35 -14.52 -14.07
N LEU A 198 -15.47 -13.56 -13.77
CA LEU A 198 -15.07 -13.25 -12.40
C LEU A 198 -16.29 -12.67 -11.69
N GLY A 199 -16.77 -13.38 -10.68
CA GLY A 199 -17.83 -12.92 -9.79
C GLY A 199 -17.47 -11.57 -9.17
N SER A 200 -18.46 -10.70 -9.06
CA SER A 200 -18.35 -9.38 -8.45
C SER A 200 -17.68 -9.46 -7.07
N PRO A 201 -16.53 -8.80 -6.83
CA PRO A 201 -16.08 -8.58 -5.47
C PRO A 201 -17.06 -7.63 -4.80
N THR A 202 -17.70 -8.08 -3.72
CA THR A 202 -18.43 -7.21 -2.81
C THR A 202 -17.44 -6.18 -2.28
N ILE A 203 -17.61 -4.91 -2.69
CA ILE A 203 -16.84 -3.80 -2.13
C ILE A 203 -17.36 -3.58 -0.71
N GLU A 204 -16.68 -4.18 0.27
CA GLU A 204 -16.80 -3.73 1.64
C GLU A 204 -16.17 -2.35 1.73
N LYS A 205 -17.02 -1.32 1.89
CA LYS A 205 -16.55 0.02 2.27
C LYS A 205 -15.93 -0.10 3.66
N SER A 206 -14.60 -0.10 3.73
CA SER A 206 -13.90 0.08 4.99
C SER A 206 -14.25 1.47 5.54
N GLN A 207 -15.13 1.51 6.55
CA GLN A 207 -15.33 2.69 7.37
C GLN A 207 -14.28 2.64 8.47
N ILE A 208 -13.36 3.60 8.46
CA ILE A 208 -12.36 3.73 9.52
C ILE A 208 -13.10 4.23 10.78
N ASP A 209 -13.37 3.32 11.73
CA ASP A 209 -13.86 3.70 13.05
C ASP A 209 -12.69 4.24 13.88
N THR A 210 -12.60 5.56 13.93
CA THR A 210 -11.59 6.31 14.69
C THR A 210 -11.87 6.35 16.20
N GLY A 211 -12.90 5.64 16.69
CA GLY A 211 -13.22 5.56 18.13
C GLY A 211 -12.09 4.98 19.00
N MET A 212 -11.15 4.23 18.42
CA MET A 212 -9.97 3.74 19.11
C MET A 212 -8.88 4.82 19.29
N LEU A 213 -8.80 5.80 18.37
CA LEU A 213 -7.78 6.86 18.39
C LEU A 213 -7.94 7.80 19.59
N THR A 214 -9.17 8.04 20.04
CA THR A 214 -9.44 8.87 21.23
C THR A 214 -8.99 8.24 22.55
N ARG A 215 -8.68 6.94 22.55
CA ARG A 215 -8.30 6.21 23.78
C ARG A 215 -6.80 5.94 23.91
N ILE A 216 -6.06 6.04 22.80
CA ILE A 216 -4.61 5.81 22.73
C ILE A 216 -3.83 7.14 22.67
N MET A 217 -4.48 8.25 22.32
CA MET A 217 -3.85 9.57 22.29
C MET A 217 -3.39 9.99 23.70
N PRO A 218 -2.08 10.23 23.92
CA PRO A 218 -1.57 10.66 25.21
C PRO A 218 -2.13 12.04 25.55
N LYS A 219 -2.93 12.10 26.61
CA LYS A 219 -3.29 13.37 27.24
C LYS A 219 -2.15 13.73 28.17
N GLU A 220 -1.15 14.44 27.66
CA GLU A 220 -0.46 15.51 28.40
C GLU A 220 0.63 16.19 27.57
N ILE A 221 0.60 17.52 27.62
CA ILE A 221 1.54 18.43 27.00
C ILE A 221 2.57 18.75 28.07
N THR A 222 3.80 18.24 27.95
CA THR A 222 4.93 18.76 28.72
C THR A 222 5.98 19.30 27.75
N PRO A 223 6.23 20.62 27.71
CA PRO A 223 7.32 21.16 26.93
C PRO A 223 8.65 20.76 27.59
N VAL A 224 9.46 19.98 26.88
CA VAL A 224 10.82 19.61 27.28
C VAL A 224 11.66 20.88 27.37
N LYS A 225 12.11 21.24 28.58
CA LYS A 225 13.21 22.19 28.77
C LYS A 225 14.54 21.43 28.77
N SER A 226 15.46 22.01 28.01
CA SER A 226 16.83 21.62 27.72
C SER A 226 17.69 21.25 28.94
N ASN A 227 18.52 20.24 28.69
CA ASN A 227 19.65 19.72 29.46
C ASN A 227 20.41 20.73 30.34
N GLU A 228 20.63 20.36 31.60
CA GLU A 228 21.85 20.67 32.35
C GLU A 228 22.33 19.40 33.06
N LEU A 229 23.61 19.09 32.85
CA LEU A 229 24.32 17.92 33.37
C LEU A 229 24.43 17.97 34.89
N LEU A 230 24.28 16.82 35.59
CA LEU A 230 25.20 16.39 36.65
C LEU A 230 25.12 14.85 36.85
N LEU A 231 26.31 14.24 36.91
CA LEU A 231 26.63 12.81 37.10
C LEU A 231 26.50 12.37 38.58
N PRO A 232 26.61 11.06 38.89
CA PRO A 232 25.89 10.36 39.97
C PRO A 232 26.69 10.18 41.27
N THR A 233 26.02 9.86 42.38
CA THR A 233 26.68 9.33 43.60
C THR A 233 25.77 8.41 44.42
N ASP A 234 26.21 7.16 44.54
CA ASP A 234 26.13 6.15 45.62
C ASP A 234 24.91 6.04 46.58
N GLU A 235 24.16 4.94 46.41
CA GLU A 235 23.92 3.78 47.32
C GLU A 235 23.91 3.89 48.88
N PRO A 236 23.42 2.88 49.64
CA PRO A 236 22.05 2.75 50.17
C PRO A 236 21.97 2.75 51.72
N LYS A 237 20.75 2.76 52.30
CA LYS A 237 20.57 2.43 53.73
C LYS A 237 19.26 1.70 54.06
N LEU A 238 19.44 0.66 54.87
CA LEU A 238 18.54 -0.38 55.38
C LEU A 238 17.91 -0.03 56.75
N MET A 239 16.86 -0.80 57.10
CA MET A 239 16.29 -1.14 58.43
C MET A 239 15.47 -0.06 59.15
N GLU A 240 14.36 -0.32 59.85
CA GLU A 240 13.95 -1.39 60.81
C GLU A 240 12.42 -1.69 60.68
N THR A 241 11.90 -2.94 60.72
CA THR A 241 11.56 -3.85 61.87
C THR A 241 10.73 -3.19 63.00
N THR A 242 9.62 -3.74 63.53
CA THR A 242 9.41 -5.05 64.22
C THR A 242 7.90 -5.19 64.65
N PRO A 243 7.44 -6.16 65.48
CA PRO A 243 6.97 -7.56 65.24
C PRO A 243 5.44 -7.75 65.55
N THR A 244 4.77 -8.91 65.41
CA THR A 244 4.77 -10.05 66.37
C THR A 244 3.79 -11.18 65.95
N ASP A 245 4.33 -12.40 66.00
CA ASP A 245 3.80 -13.75 66.30
C ASP A 245 2.74 -14.53 65.45
N LYS A 246 3.26 -15.65 64.88
CA LYS A 246 2.90 -17.09 65.04
C LYS A 246 1.48 -17.56 64.72
N ALA A 247 1.34 -18.51 63.79
CA ALA A 247 1.69 -19.94 63.92
C ALA A 247 1.17 -20.74 62.69
N GLU A 248 2.00 -21.68 62.22
CA GLU A 248 1.67 -22.69 61.20
C GLU A 248 0.57 -23.67 61.63
N LYS A 249 -0.18 -24.19 60.64
CA LYS A 249 -0.44 -25.64 60.46
C LYS A 249 -1.16 -25.94 59.14
N THR A 250 -0.54 -26.81 58.34
CA THR A 250 -1.10 -27.69 57.30
C THR A 250 -0.90 -29.13 57.85
N PRO A 251 -1.71 -30.18 57.60
CA PRO A 251 -2.05 -30.65 56.24
C PRO A 251 -3.38 -31.44 56.01
N ALA A 252 -3.59 -31.75 54.72
CA ALA A 252 -4.22 -32.96 54.13
C ALA A 252 -5.70 -32.95 53.66
N MET A 253 -5.84 -32.92 52.32
CA MET A 253 -6.58 -33.83 51.41
C MET A 253 -8.01 -34.35 51.71
N ALA A 254 -8.90 -34.09 50.73
CA ALA A 254 -9.84 -35.00 50.04
C ALA A 254 -11.37 -34.88 50.24
N GLN A 255 -12.02 -34.66 49.08
CA GLN A 255 -13.32 -35.11 48.56
C GLN A 255 -14.63 -34.30 48.77
N ASP A 256 -15.14 -33.89 47.60
CA ASP A 256 -16.52 -33.82 47.11
C ASP A 256 -17.62 -33.25 48.00
N ARG A 257 -18.06 -32.03 47.63
CA ARG A 257 -19.49 -31.69 47.55
C ARG A 257 -19.76 -30.75 46.37
N GLU A 258 -20.58 -31.24 45.45
CA GLU A 258 -21.28 -30.48 44.43
C GLU A 258 -22.29 -29.47 45.01
N ILE A 259 -22.64 -28.52 44.15
CA ILE A 259 -23.77 -27.56 44.16
C ILE A 259 -23.55 -26.22 44.91
N ALA A 260 -23.03 -25.23 44.16
CA ALA A 260 -23.70 -23.97 43.84
C ALA A 260 -22.71 -23.09 43.05
N THR A 261 -23.00 -22.79 41.78
CA THR A 261 -22.19 -21.96 40.90
C THR A 261 -22.21 -20.48 41.30
N PRO A 262 -21.07 -19.87 41.67
CA PRO A 262 -20.77 -18.51 41.27
C PRO A 262 -20.02 -18.59 39.94
N THR A 263 -20.47 -17.82 38.95
CA THR A 263 -19.77 -17.59 37.68
C THR A 263 -18.33 -17.14 37.99
N ALA A 264 -17.38 -18.08 38.00
CA ALA A 264 -16.06 -17.87 38.56
C ALA A 264 -15.23 -17.08 37.56
N SER A 265 -15.32 -15.75 37.65
CA SER A 265 -14.46 -14.88 36.88
C SER A 265 -13.01 -15.12 37.28
N TYR A 266 -12.14 -15.35 36.31
CA TYR A 266 -10.72 -15.55 36.52
C TYR A 266 -9.89 -14.54 35.73
N TYR A 267 -8.60 -14.46 36.02
CA TYR A 267 -7.66 -13.61 35.31
C TYR A 267 -6.77 -14.45 34.40
N SER A 268 -6.42 -13.94 33.24
CA SER A 268 -5.54 -14.60 32.29
C SER A 268 -4.66 -13.59 31.58
N ILE A 269 -3.49 -14.03 31.14
CA ILE A 269 -2.55 -13.20 30.39
C ILE A 269 -2.94 -13.29 28.92
N VAL A 270 -3.19 -12.16 28.27
CA VAL A 270 -3.50 -12.07 26.84
C VAL A 270 -2.21 -11.85 26.08
N LEU A 271 -1.91 -12.76 25.15
CA LEU A 271 -0.71 -12.73 24.30
C LEU A 271 -1.02 -12.21 22.89
N ALA A 272 -2.25 -12.39 22.42
CA ALA A 272 -2.75 -11.79 21.19
C ALA A 272 -4.27 -11.58 21.30
N SER A 273 -4.79 -10.55 20.64
CA SER A 273 -6.22 -10.20 20.66
C SER A 273 -6.67 -9.72 19.29
N ARG A 274 -7.96 -9.95 18.96
CA ARG A 274 -8.55 -9.64 17.64
C ARG A 274 -7.84 -10.35 16.48
N VAL A 275 -7.41 -11.58 16.72
CA VAL A 275 -6.83 -12.45 15.69
C VAL A 275 -7.91 -13.31 15.02
N THR A 276 -7.64 -13.88 13.85
CA THR A 276 -8.54 -14.88 13.26
C THR A 276 -8.50 -16.19 14.07
N LYS A 277 -9.55 -17.02 13.98
CA LYS A 277 -9.58 -18.33 14.68
C LYS A 277 -8.41 -19.24 14.26
N ARG A 278 -8.04 -19.19 12.97
CA ARG A 278 -6.92 -19.99 12.42
C ARG A 278 -5.59 -19.54 13.00
N ASN A 279 -5.31 -18.23 12.99
CA ASN A 279 -4.03 -17.70 13.49
C ASN A 279 -3.92 -17.88 15.00
N ALA A 280 -5.03 -17.74 15.73
CA ALA A 280 -5.07 -18.04 17.16
C ALA A 280 -4.70 -19.51 17.43
N ALA A 281 -5.23 -20.45 16.66
CA ALA A 281 -4.91 -21.87 16.80
C ALA A 281 -3.44 -22.15 16.49
N SER A 282 -2.93 -21.66 15.35
CA SER A 282 -1.52 -21.84 14.98
C SER A 282 -0.56 -21.19 15.97
N TYR A 283 -0.90 -20.02 16.53
CA TYR A 283 -0.07 -19.37 17.54
C TYR A 283 -0.08 -20.13 18.87
N VAL A 284 -1.21 -20.71 19.27
CA VAL A 284 -1.28 -21.59 20.44
C VAL A 284 -0.43 -22.85 20.24
N GLU A 285 -0.51 -23.51 19.08
CA GLU A 285 0.32 -24.68 18.76
C GLU A 285 1.82 -24.34 18.84
N HIS A 286 2.22 -23.19 18.30
CA HIS A 286 3.60 -22.69 18.39
C HIS A 286 4.05 -22.47 19.85
N LEU A 287 3.22 -21.81 20.67
CA LEU A 287 3.50 -21.59 22.09
C LEU A 287 3.61 -22.91 22.86
N GLN A 288 2.71 -23.85 22.60
CA GLN A 288 2.74 -25.17 23.22
C GLN A 288 3.99 -25.96 22.82
N SER A 289 4.42 -25.85 21.55
CA SER A 289 5.68 -26.46 21.07
C SER A 289 6.92 -25.91 21.79
N LYS A 290 6.88 -24.64 22.20
CA LYS A 290 7.92 -23.97 23.01
C LYS A 290 7.83 -24.27 24.51
N GLY A 291 6.87 -25.09 24.93
CA GLY A 291 6.67 -25.52 26.32
C GLY A 291 5.59 -24.77 27.09
N PHE A 292 4.92 -23.78 26.47
CA PHE A 292 3.84 -23.01 27.10
C PHE A 292 2.50 -23.73 26.99
N LYS A 293 2.35 -24.83 27.74
CA LYS A 293 1.20 -25.74 27.66
C LYS A 293 -0.14 -25.11 28.06
N GLU A 294 -0.12 -24.03 28.83
CA GLU A 294 -1.34 -23.33 29.29
C GLU A 294 -1.83 -22.26 28.31
N ALA A 295 -1.22 -22.15 27.12
CA ALA A 295 -1.71 -21.31 26.04
C ALA A 295 -2.99 -21.91 25.44
N ARG A 296 -4.04 -21.09 25.28
CA ARG A 296 -5.33 -21.48 24.70
C ARG A 296 -6.02 -20.34 23.97
N VAL A 297 -6.92 -20.68 23.06
CA VAL A 297 -7.75 -19.72 22.35
C VAL A 297 -8.99 -19.40 23.20
N LEU A 298 -9.26 -18.12 23.42
CA LEU A 298 -10.49 -17.60 24.00
C LEU A 298 -11.32 -16.94 22.90
N ILE A 299 -12.51 -17.47 22.63
CA ILE A 299 -13.44 -16.93 21.65
C ILE A 299 -14.57 -16.25 22.42
N THR A 300 -14.75 -14.94 22.22
CA THR A 300 -15.90 -14.18 22.67
C THR A 300 -16.67 -13.65 21.45
N ASP A 301 -17.90 -13.19 21.64
CA ASP A 301 -18.78 -12.75 20.54
C ASP A 301 -18.14 -11.71 19.62
N ASN A 302 -17.28 -10.85 20.17
CA ASN A 302 -16.67 -9.74 19.44
C ASN A 302 -15.20 -9.96 19.05
N ASN A 303 -14.53 -11.01 19.55
CA ASN A 303 -13.09 -11.15 19.34
C ASN A 303 -12.57 -12.55 19.69
N VAL A 304 -11.50 -12.95 19.01
CA VAL A 304 -10.68 -14.10 19.39
C VAL A 304 -9.40 -13.60 20.05
N LYS A 305 -9.01 -14.21 21.16
CA LYS A 305 -7.78 -13.92 21.90
C LYS A 305 -6.96 -15.20 22.08
N VAL A 306 -5.65 -15.07 22.14
CA VAL A 306 -4.76 -16.10 22.65
C VAL A 306 -4.42 -15.72 24.09
N ILE A 307 -4.77 -16.59 25.02
CA ILE A 307 -4.60 -16.37 26.46
C ILE A 307 -3.70 -17.45 27.06
N TYR A 308 -3.06 -17.14 28.18
CA TYR A 308 -2.15 -18.02 28.88
C TYR A 308 -2.47 -18.06 30.38
N GLY A 309 -2.65 -19.27 30.90
CA GLY A 309 -2.91 -19.53 32.31
C GLY A 309 -4.31 -19.18 32.79
N ASN A 310 -4.60 -19.56 34.03
CA ASN A 310 -5.83 -19.23 34.74
C ASN A 310 -5.45 -18.86 36.18
N TYR A 311 -5.65 -17.59 36.54
CA TYR A 311 -5.22 -17.02 37.81
C TYR A 311 -6.43 -16.55 38.62
N ARG A 312 -6.37 -16.75 39.93
CA ARG A 312 -7.49 -16.40 40.82
C ARG A 312 -7.52 -14.90 41.13
N SER A 313 -6.40 -14.22 40.97
CA SER A 313 -6.26 -12.79 41.21
C SER A 313 -5.45 -12.09 40.12
N GLU A 314 -5.70 -10.81 39.94
CA GLU A 314 -4.93 -9.96 39.02
C GLU A 314 -3.45 -9.87 39.40
N SER A 315 -3.14 -9.80 40.69
CA SER A 315 -1.76 -9.76 41.19
C SER A 315 -0.99 -11.03 40.85
N GLU A 316 -1.62 -12.20 40.94
CA GLU A 316 -1.02 -13.49 40.55
C GLU A 316 -0.71 -13.54 39.04
N ALA A 317 -1.63 -13.07 38.22
CA ALA A 317 -1.43 -12.97 36.77
C ALA A 317 -0.27 -12.00 36.44
N TYR A 318 -0.19 -10.86 37.13
CA TYR A 318 0.86 -9.85 36.93
C TYR A 318 2.24 -10.36 37.33
N ASN A 319 2.35 -11.00 38.48
CA ASN A 319 3.60 -11.61 38.93
C ASN A 319 4.08 -12.70 37.95
N THR A 320 3.15 -13.47 37.38
CA THR A 320 3.48 -14.50 36.40
C THR A 320 3.91 -13.88 35.07
N LEU A 321 3.23 -12.84 34.60
CA LEU A 321 3.62 -12.08 33.41
C LEU A 321 5.03 -11.50 33.55
N ASN A 322 5.35 -10.84 34.67
CA ASN A 322 6.67 -10.27 34.92
C ASN A 322 7.78 -11.33 34.92
N ARG A 323 7.50 -12.53 35.44
CA ARG A 323 8.46 -13.65 35.40
C ARG A 323 8.68 -14.20 34.00
N LEU A 324 7.68 -14.10 33.13
CA LEU A 324 7.72 -14.59 31.76
C LEU A 324 8.11 -13.53 30.73
N HIS A 325 8.19 -12.25 31.13
CA HIS A 325 8.50 -11.10 30.28
C HIS A 325 9.89 -11.17 29.61
N THR A 326 10.79 -12.05 30.09
CA THR A 326 12.05 -12.34 29.40
C THR A 326 11.84 -13.10 28.08
N ASN A 327 10.68 -13.73 27.90
CA ASN A 327 10.31 -14.38 26.66
C ASN A 327 9.53 -13.41 25.76
N GLU A 328 9.96 -13.31 24.50
CA GLU A 328 9.37 -12.43 23.49
C GLU A 328 7.85 -12.55 23.38
N ALA A 329 7.29 -13.76 23.54
CA ALA A 329 5.85 -13.99 23.45
C ALA A 329 5.03 -13.30 24.57
N PHE A 330 5.69 -12.89 25.66
CA PHE A 330 5.07 -12.31 26.85
C PHE A 330 5.44 -10.82 27.05
N THR A 331 6.35 -10.26 26.25
CA THR A 331 6.79 -8.86 26.34
C THR A 331 5.61 -7.88 26.25
N ASP A 332 4.70 -8.12 25.31
CA ASP A 332 3.52 -7.26 25.09
C ASP A 332 2.25 -7.81 25.76
N GLY A 333 2.40 -8.78 26.67
CA GLY A 333 1.30 -9.41 27.36
C GLY A 333 0.57 -8.45 28.29
N TRP A 334 -0.75 -8.58 28.41
CA TRP A 334 -1.55 -7.80 29.37
C TRP A 334 -2.62 -8.67 30.03
N ILE A 335 -3.14 -8.25 31.17
CA ILE A 335 -4.04 -9.09 31.98
C ILE A 335 -5.50 -8.76 31.64
N THR A 336 -6.29 -9.81 31.42
CA THR A 336 -7.74 -9.67 31.26
C THR A 336 -8.49 -10.49 32.30
N LYS A 337 -9.65 -9.98 32.71
CA LYS A 337 -10.61 -10.72 33.52
C LYS A 337 -11.57 -11.45 32.59
N VAL A 338 -11.51 -12.77 32.59
CA VAL A 338 -12.42 -13.64 31.83
C VAL A 338 -13.60 -13.99 32.73
N LYS A 339 -14.80 -13.83 32.20
CA LYS A 339 -16.05 -14.29 32.83
C LYS A 339 -16.51 -15.49 32.00
N GLU A 340 -16.64 -16.65 32.64
CA GLU A 340 -17.23 -17.85 32.02
C GLU A 340 -18.75 -17.74 31.89
#